data_AF-A0A9X9X524-F1
#
_entry.id   AF-A0A9X9X524-F1
#
_cell.length_a   1.000
_cell.length_b   1.000
_cell.length_c   1.000
_cell.angle_alpha   90.00
_cell.angle_beta   90.00
_cell.angle_gamma   90.00
#
_symmetry.space_group_name_H-M   'P 1'
#
loop_
_entity.id
_entity.type
_entity.pdbx_description
1 polymer ?
#
loop_
_entity_poly.entity_id
_entity_poly.type
_entity_poly.pdbx_seq_one_letter_code
_entity_poly.pdbx_strand_id
1 'polypeptide(L)'
;MSGADAARLVRIFQAQAEGDLATARREHEALRDHRLDGHILADRWLRRGTPPPAPDELRAWMARHADHPDAPAIHALLTRLSPAGTVLTAAAPDAALPEDGEAVPEEREAPASGFIRNPALDRTVRERAFSGNTRGALELIRRTRGMTPAYAAALRADIAIALFRRGEDAAAFRMASEVARGGQDRTGRAAFAAGLAAWGLGRHEVAMP
;
A
#
# COMPACT_ATOMS: atom_id res chain seq x y z
N MET A 1 20.97 2.49 -8.64
CA MET A 1 20.36 2.95 -9.89
C MET A 1 20.76 4.39 -10.20
N SER A 2 21.25 4.66 -11.41
CA SER A 2 21.61 6.01 -11.85
C SER A 2 20.37 6.81 -12.31
N GLY A 3 20.43 8.14 -12.33
CA GLY A 3 19.34 8.97 -12.86
C GLY A 3 19.05 8.70 -14.35
N ALA A 4 20.06 8.29 -15.12
CA ALA A 4 19.91 7.91 -16.51
C ALA A 4 19.13 6.58 -16.68
N ASP A 5 19.39 5.57 -15.84
CA ASP A 5 18.65 4.31 -15.87
C ASP A 5 17.20 4.50 -15.43
N ALA A 6 16.94 5.36 -14.43
CA ALA A 6 15.59 5.72 -14.01
C ALA A 6 14.77 6.30 -15.18
N ALA A 7 15.35 7.23 -15.94
CA ALA A 7 14.69 7.81 -17.11
C ALA A 7 14.46 6.77 -18.24
N ARG A 8 15.38 5.80 -18.40
CA ARG A 8 15.19 4.68 -19.35
C ARG A 8 14.03 3.79 -18.95
N LEU A 9 13.94 3.42 -17.68
CA LEU A 9 12.84 2.59 -17.15
C LEU A 9 11.48 3.23 -17.43
N VAL A 10 11.34 4.54 -17.20
CA VAL A 10 10.10 5.26 -17.53
C VAL A 10 9.76 5.13 -19.02
N ARG A 11 10.75 5.31 -19.91
CA ARG A 11 10.54 5.16 -21.36
C ARG A 11 10.19 3.74 -21.77
N ILE A 12 10.77 2.73 -21.13
CA ILE A 12 10.46 1.31 -21.40
C ILE A 12 8.98 1.05 -21.13
N PHE A 13 8.48 1.39 -19.94
CA PHE A 13 7.09 1.14 -19.58
C PHE A 13 6.09 1.98 -20.40
N GLN A 14 6.45 3.23 -20.76
CA GLN A 14 5.65 4.05 -21.67
C GLN A 14 5.54 3.41 -23.07
N ALA A 15 6.67 3.00 -23.65
CA ALA A 15 6.69 2.34 -24.95
C ALA A 15 5.93 0.99 -24.92
N GLN A 16 6.04 0.23 -23.84
CA GLN A 16 5.24 -1.00 -23.64
C GLN A 16 3.73 -0.68 -23.55
N ALA A 17 3.35 0.40 -22.88
CA ALA A 17 1.96 0.84 -22.78
C ALA A 17 1.37 1.28 -24.13
N GLU A 18 2.17 1.89 -24.99
CA GLU A 18 1.80 2.30 -26.34
C GLU A 18 1.86 1.14 -27.36
N GLY A 19 2.41 -0.01 -26.98
CA GLY A 19 2.61 -1.16 -27.87
C GLY A 19 3.84 -1.05 -28.77
N ASP A 20 4.69 -0.02 -28.59
CA ASP A 20 5.97 0.12 -29.28
C ASP A 20 7.05 -0.79 -28.64
N LEU A 21 6.94 -2.08 -28.93
CA LEU A 21 7.87 -3.09 -28.43
C LEU A 21 9.30 -2.91 -28.96
N ALA A 22 9.48 -2.25 -30.10
CA ALA A 22 10.80 -2.03 -30.69
C ALA A 22 11.59 -1.01 -29.88
N THR A 23 10.95 0.11 -29.53
CA THR A 23 11.55 1.12 -28.64
C THR A 23 11.75 0.57 -27.24
N ALA A 24 10.75 -0.15 -26.68
CA ALA A 24 10.89 -0.76 -25.37
C ALA A 24 12.10 -1.70 -25.27
N ARG A 25 12.30 -2.57 -26.28
CA ARG A 25 13.44 -3.50 -26.31
C ARG A 25 14.77 -2.76 -26.41
N ARG A 26 14.87 -1.74 -27.27
CA ARG A 26 16.10 -0.94 -27.40
C ARG A 26 16.48 -0.24 -26.10
N GLU A 27 15.51 0.34 -25.40
CA GLU A 27 15.77 0.99 -24.12
C GLU A 27 16.11 -0.03 -23.02
N HIS A 28 15.49 -1.22 -23.04
CA HIS A 28 15.82 -2.34 -22.14
C HIS A 28 17.26 -2.81 -22.34
N GLU A 29 17.70 -3.04 -23.58
CA GLU A 29 19.08 -3.43 -23.91
C GLU A 29 20.12 -2.38 -23.48
N ALA A 30 19.72 -1.11 -23.38
CA ALA A 30 20.58 0.00 -22.98
C ALA A 30 20.63 0.23 -21.45
N LEU A 31 19.88 -0.54 -20.65
CA LEU A 31 19.95 -0.47 -19.19
C LEU A 31 21.29 -0.98 -18.68
N ARG A 32 21.82 -0.33 -17.64
CA ARG A 32 23.01 -0.81 -16.91
C ARG A 32 22.66 -1.57 -15.63
N ASP A 33 21.51 -1.24 -15.03
CA ASP A 33 21.01 -1.84 -13.79
C ASP A 33 19.85 -2.80 -14.13
N HIS A 34 20.12 -4.11 -14.07
CA HIS A 34 19.20 -5.18 -14.47
C HIS A 34 18.29 -5.69 -13.34
N ARG A 35 18.29 -5.02 -12.17
CA ARG A 35 17.51 -5.46 -11.01
C ARG A 35 16.00 -5.48 -11.26
N LEU A 36 15.52 -4.74 -12.26
CA LEU A 36 14.11 -4.65 -12.62
C LEU A 36 13.73 -5.46 -13.86
N ASP A 37 14.64 -6.27 -14.42
CA ASP A 37 14.36 -7.10 -15.60
C ASP A 37 13.14 -8.00 -15.40
N GLY A 38 12.98 -8.56 -14.20
CA GLY A 38 11.82 -9.39 -13.85
C GLY A 38 10.49 -8.67 -14.08
N HIS A 39 10.37 -7.42 -13.64
CA HIS A 39 9.15 -6.61 -13.80
C HIS A 39 8.96 -6.13 -15.24
N ILE A 40 10.04 -5.73 -15.93
CA ILE A 40 9.97 -5.28 -17.32
C ILE A 40 9.45 -6.40 -18.24
N LEU A 41 9.95 -7.62 -18.03
CA LEU A 41 9.54 -8.79 -18.80
C LEU A 41 8.09 -9.19 -18.49
N ALA A 42 7.70 -9.15 -17.21
CA ALA A 42 6.34 -9.47 -16.80
C ALA A 42 5.32 -8.49 -17.42
N ASP A 43 5.57 -7.19 -17.30
CA ASP A 43 4.75 -6.15 -17.91
C ASP A 43 4.59 -6.36 -19.42
N ARG A 44 5.69 -6.65 -20.13
CA ARG A 44 5.67 -6.91 -21.58
C ARG A 44 4.77 -8.09 -21.94
N TRP A 45 4.87 -9.19 -21.23
CA TRP A 45 4.22 -10.45 -21.60
C TRP A 45 2.76 -10.52 -21.18
N LEU A 46 2.37 -9.77 -20.14
CA LEU A 46 1.00 -9.74 -19.61
C LEU A 46 0.10 -8.73 -20.33
N ARG A 47 0.67 -7.82 -21.14
CA ARG A 47 -0.10 -6.88 -21.95
C ARG A 47 -0.91 -7.58 -23.05
N ARG A 48 -2.01 -6.93 -23.45
CA ARG A 48 -2.86 -7.41 -24.55
C ARG A 48 -2.22 -7.10 -25.89
N GLY A 49 -2.29 -8.05 -26.83
CA GLY A 49 -1.82 -7.87 -28.20
C GLY A 49 -0.29 -8.03 -28.38
N THR A 50 0.45 -8.31 -27.31
CA THR A 50 1.87 -8.64 -27.39
C THR A 50 2.06 -10.11 -27.78
N PRO A 51 3.06 -10.44 -28.63
CA PRO A 51 3.40 -11.82 -28.93
C PRO A 51 3.73 -12.60 -27.65
N PRO A 52 3.20 -13.82 -27.47
CA PRO A 52 3.56 -14.64 -26.32
C PRO A 52 5.05 -15.02 -26.38
N PRO A 53 5.76 -15.00 -25.24
CA PRO A 53 7.12 -15.53 -25.17
C PRO A 53 7.16 -17.04 -25.37
N ALA A 54 8.37 -17.57 -25.59
CA ALA A 54 8.56 -19.01 -25.60
C ALA A 54 8.29 -19.60 -24.19
N PRO A 55 7.70 -20.80 -24.08
CA PRO A 55 7.49 -21.46 -22.78
C PRO A 55 8.77 -21.60 -21.96
N ASP A 56 9.93 -21.73 -22.61
CA ASP A 56 11.24 -21.86 -21.95
C ASP A 56 11.67 -20.56 -21.27
N GLU A 57 11.36 -19.41 -21.87
CA GLU A 57 11.65 -18.10 -21.28
C GLU A 57 10.79 -17.86 -20.04
N LEU A 58 9.52 -18.28 -20.09
CA LEU A 58 8.62 -18.22 -18.93
C LEU A 58 9.11 -19.12 -17.80
N ARG A 59 9.57 -20.34 -18.11
CA ARG A 59 10.18 -21.24 -17.11
C ARG A 59 11.43 -20.65 -16.49
N ALA A 60 12.32 -20.06 -17.30
CA ALA A 60 13.53 -19.41 -16.82
C ALA A 60 13.24 -18.15 -15.99
N TRP A 61 12.18 -17.42 -16.32
CA TRP A 61 11.70 -16.29 -15.52
C TRP A 61 11.16 -16.77 -14.17
N MET A 62 10.29 -17.79 -14.17
CA MET A 62 9.72 -18.39 -12.95
C MET A 62 10.80 -18.90 -12.00
N ALA A 63 11.87 -19.52 -12.52
CA ALA A 63 12.97 -20.00 -11.69
C ALA A 63 13.71 -18.89 -10.92
N ARG A 64 13.64 -17.63 -11.38
CA ARG A 64 14.36 -16.48 -10.79
C ARG A 64 13.45 -15.48 -10.08
N HIS A 65 12.15 -15.49 -10.39
CA HIS A 65 11.19 -14.47 -9.99
C HIS A 65 9.87 -15.07 -9.46
N ALA A 66 9.92 -16.28 -8.88
CA ALA A 66 8.73 -16.96 -8.35
C ALA A 66 8.03 -16.21 -7.21
N ASP A 67 8.75 -15.30 -6.55
CA ASP A 67 8.32 -14.43 -5.46
C ASP A 67 7.79 -13.07 -5.93
N HIS A 68 7.85 -12.78 -7.23
CA HIS A 68 7.30 -11.54 -7.77
C HIS A 68 5.77 -11.52 -7.69
N PRO A 69 5.15 -10.34 -7.52
CA PRO A 69 3.69 -10.20 -7.51
C PRO A 69 3.03 -10.65 -8.83
N ASP A 70 3.77 -10.56 -9.94
CA ASP A 70 3.29 -10.98 -11.26
C ASP A 70 3.45 -12.50 -11.52
N ALA A 71 4.11 -13.23 -10.62
CA ALA A 71 4.42 -14.66 -10.81
C ALA A 71 3.17 -15.55 -11.01
N PRO A 72 2.05 -15.36 -10.30
CA PRO A 72 0.82 -16.11 -10.56
C PRO A 72 0.30 -15.91 -11.98
N ALA A 73 0.35 -14.68 -12.51
CA ALA A 73 -0.11 -14.36 -13.85
C ALA A 73 0.82 -14.96 -14.93
N ILE A 74 2.14 -14.93 -14.69
CA ILE A 74 3.13 -15.55 -15.57
C ILE A 74 3.01 -17.09 -15.57
N HIS A 75 2.76 -17.70 -14.42
CA HIS A 75 2.49 -19.14 -14.32
C HIS A 75 1.21 -19.56 -15.07
N ALA A 76 0.15 -18.74 -15.01
CA ALA A 76 -1.06 -18.97 -15.79
C ALA A 76 -0.80 -18.87 -17.31
N LEU A 77 0.01 -17.90 -17.74
CA LEU A 77 0.44 -17.78 -19.13
C LEU A 77 1.25 -19.00 -19.58
N LEU A 78 2.18 -19.47 -18.75
CA LEU A 78 2.97 -20.68 -19.00
C LEU A 78 2.06 -21.92 -19.15
N THR A 79 1.13 -22.11 -18.21
CA THR A 79 0.16 -23.23 -18.27
C THR A 79 -0.66 -23.23 -19.55
N ARG A 80 -1.06 -22.04 -20.03
CA ARG A 80 -1.84 -21.92 -21.28
C ARG A 80 -1.03 -22.23 -22.54
N LEU A 81 0.28 -21.97 -22.51
CA LEU A 81 1.18 -22.18 -23.65
C LEU A 81 1.83 -23.58 -23.65
N SER A 82 1.84 -24.27 -22.51
CA SER A 82 2.39 -25.62 -22.39
C SER A 82 1.38 -26.70 -22.81
N PRO A 83 1.84 -27.78 -23.48
CA PRO A 83 1.00 -28.93 -23.75
C PRO A 83 0.61 -29.66 -22.46
N ALA A 84 -0.57 -30.29 -22.47
CA ALA A 84 -1.10 -31.04 -21.34
C ALA A 84 -0.11 -32.12 -20.88
N GLY A 85 0.26 -32.10 -19.60
CA GLY A 85 1.17 -33.09 -18.98
C GLY A 85 2.58 -32.58 -18.64
N THR A 86 2.89 -31.30 -18.89
CA THR A 86 4.18 -30.72 -18.45
C THR A 86 4.15 -30.48 -16.93
N VAL A 87 5.14 -30.99 -16.20
CA VAL A 87 5.33 -30.67 -14.78
C VAL A 87 5.82 -29.23 -14.68
N LEU A 88 4.97 -28.34 -14.16
CA LEU A 88 5.26 -26.92 -13.98
C LEU A 88 5.68 -26.64 -12.54
N THR A 89 6.67 -25.78 -12.36
CA THR A 89 7.03 -25.23 -11.04
C THR A 89 5.84 -24.41 -10.55
N ALA A 90 5.27 -24.80 -9.39
CA ALA A 90 4.18 -24.06 -8.79
C ALA A 90 4.61 -22.60 -8.55
N ALA A 91 3.77 -21.65 -8.95
CA ALA A 91 3.89 -20.29 -8.45
C ALA A 91 3.81 -20.32 -6.92
N ALA A 92 4.63 -19.51 -6.26
CA ALA A 92 4.41 -19.25 -4.84
C ALA A 92 2.95 -18.82 -4.66
N PRO A 93 2.23 -19.34 -3.65
CA PRO A 93 0.88 -18.88 -3.38
C PRO A 93 0.92 -17.36 -3.28
N ASP A 94 -0.04 -16.71 -3.95
CA ASP A 94 -0.23 -15.27 -3.84
C ASP A 94 -0.20 -14.95 -2.35
N ALA A 95 0.82 -14.22 -1.90
CA ALA A 95 0.87 -13.70 -0.54
C ALA A 95 -0.14 -12.55 -0.50
N ALA A 96 -1.41 -12.85 -0.78
CA ALA A 96 -2.53 -12.05 -0.42
C ALA A 96 -2.38 -11.85 1.07
N LEU A 97 -1.93 -10.65 1.45
CA LEU A 97 -2.04 -10.19 2.82
C LEU A 97 -3.50 -10.46 3.20
N PRO A 98 -3.76 -11.26 4.23
CA PRO A 98 -5.14 -11.54 4.61
C PRO A 98 -5.84 -10.19 4.81
N GLU A 99 -6.97 -9.98 4.13
CA GLU A 99 -7.77 -8.75 4.30
C GLU A 99 -8.25 -8.62 5.74
N ASP A 100 -8.30 -9.74 6.45
CA ASP A 100 -8.32 -9.83 7.89
C ASP A 100 -6.88 -9.67 8.38
N GLY A 101 -6.56 -8.52 8.99
CA GLY A 101 -5.23 -8.20 9.51
C GLY A 101 -4.74 -9.16 10.62
N GLU A 102 -4.48 -10.40 10.26
CA GLU A 102 -3.80 -11.38 11.07
C GLU A 102 -2.33 -10.96 11.09
N ALA A 103 -2.02 -10.22 12.14
CA ALA A 103 -0.72 -9.65 12.37
C ALA A 103 0.33 -10.76 12.34
N VAL A 104 1.32 -10.59 11.46
CA VAL A 104 2.63 -11.19 11.63
C VAL A 104 3.07 -10.88 13.06
N PRO A 105 3.48 -11.87 13.88
CA PRO A 105 3.92 -11.61 15.24
C PRO A 105 5.31 -10.96 15.19
N GLU A 106 5.36 -9.65 14.99
CA GLU A 106 6.49 -8.84 15.40
C GLU A 106 6.29 -8.40 16.86
N GLU A 107 7.31 -8.67 17.67
CA GLU A 107 7.39 -8.44 19.10
C GLU A 107 7.20 -6.97 19.48
N ARG A 108 5.94 -6.57 19.67
CA ARG A 108 5.53 -5.62 20.70
C ARG A 108 4.03 -5.83 20.90
N GLU A 109 3.68 -6.47 22.00
CA GLU A 109 2.29 -6.57 22.44
C GLU A 109 1.73 -5.14 22.48
N ALA A 110 0.87 -4.80 21.51
CA ALA A 110 0.30 -3.46 21.44
C ALA A 110 -0.38 -3.21 22.78
N PRO A 111 -0.10 -2.08 23.46
CA PRO A 111 -0.68 -1.84 24.77
C PRO A 111 -2.18 -1.99 24.64
N ALA A 112 -2.76 -2.92 25.41
CA ALA A 112 -4.19 -3.17 25.41
C ALA A 112 -4.88 -1.80 25.45
N SER A 113 -5.63 -1.47 24.40
CA SER A 113 -6.03 -0.08 24.14
C SER A 113 -6.90 0.51 25.27
N GLY A 114 -7.31 -0.32 26.23
CA GLY A 114 -8.03 0.07 27.45
C GLY A 114 -9.52 0.26 27.21
N PHE A 115 -10.01 -0.14 26.03
CA PHE A 115 -11.41 -0.06 25.63
C PHE A 115 -11.76 -1.19 24.66
N ILE A 116 -13.05 -1.51 24.59
CA ILE A 116 -13.60 -2.44 23.59
C ILE A 116 -14.00 -1.63 22.35
N ARG A 117 -13.54 -2.07 21.18
CA ARG A 117 -13.92 -1.46 19.90
C ARG A 117 -15.28 -1.97 19.43
N ASN A 118 -16.04 -1.11 18.79
CA ASN A 118 -17.24 -1.45 18.02
C ASN A 118 -16.93 -1.29 16.52
N PRO A 119 -16.73 -2.39 15.76
CA PRO A 119 -16.33 -2.33 14.35
C PRO A 119 -17.29 -1.55 13.45
N ALA A 120 -18.60 -1.59 13.74
CA ALA A 120 -19.59 -0.86 12.96
C ALA A 120 -19.44 0.66 13.15
N LEU A 121 -19.24 1.09 14.40
CA LEU A 121 -19.01 2.49 14.72
C LEU A 121 -17.69 3.00 14.13
N ASP A 122 -16.61 2.23 14.27
CA ASP A 122 -15.30 2.55 13.69
C ASP A 122 -15.40 2.78 12.18
N ARG A 123 -16.12 1.88 11.48
CA ARG A 123 -16.35 1.99 10.03
C ARG A 123 -17.13 3.25 9.68
N THR A 124 -18.27 3.51 10.34
CA THR A 124 -19.09 4.69 10.05
C THR A 124 -18.37 6.01 10.34
N VAL A 125 -17.60 6.09 11.44
CA VAL A 125 -16.79 7.28 11.76
C VAL A 125 -15.74 7.51 10.66
N ARG A 126 -15.07 6.44 10.24
CA ARG A 126 -14.05 6.49 9.19
C ARG A 126 -14.62 6.95 7.85
N GLU A 127 -15.71 6.34 7.40
CA GLU A 127 -16.40 6.70 6.15
C GLU A 127 -16.84 8.17 6.12
N ARG A 128 -17.39 8.67 7.24
CA ARG A 128 -17.76 10.09 7.37
C ARG A 128 -16.54 11.00 7.33
N ALA A 129 -15.44 10.63 7.96
CA ALA A 129 -14.22 11.43 7.94
C ALA A 129 -13.60 11.47 6.52
N PHE A 130 -13.54 10.34 5.81
CA PHE A 130 -13.02 10.28 4.44
C PHE A 130 -13.89 11.00 3.41
N SER A 131 -15.22 11.01 3.61
CA SER A 131 -16.14 11.78 2.76
C SER A 131 -16.16 13.30 3.07
N GLY A 132 -15.32 13.78 4.01
CA GLY A 132 -15.26 15.18 4.41
C GLY A 132 -16.33 15.60 5.44
N ASN A 133 -17.18 14.67 5.88
CA ASN A 133 -18.17 14.90 6.93
C ASN A 133 -17.56 14.72 8.34
N THR A 134 -16.46 15.42 8.62
CA THR A 134 -15.76 15.38 9.91
C THR A 134 -16.67 15.81 11.07
N ARG A 135 -17.53 16.81 10.85
CA ARG A 135 -18.50 17.26 11.86
C ARG A 135 -19.49 16.15 12.23
N GLY A 136 -20.02 15.43 11.23
CA GLY A 136 -20.93 14.31 11.44
C GLY A 136 -20.25 13.09 12.08
N ALA A 137 -18.95 12.89 11.85
CA ALA A 137 -18.15 11.88 12.54
C ALA A 137 -18.00 12.21 14.04
N LEU A 138 -17.63 13.46 14.36
CA LEU A 138 -17.49 13.92 15.75
C LEU A 138 -18.82 13.87 16.52
N GLU A 139 -19.92 14.26 15.88
CA GLU A 139 -21.25 14.22 16.49
C GLU A 139 -21.72 12.78 16.77
N LEU A 140 -21.37 11.84 15.89
CA LEU A 140 -21.65 10.41 16.09
C LEU A 140 -20.94 9.87 17.33
N ILE A 141 -19.65 10.21 17.49
CA ILE A 141 -18.88 9.84 18.69
C ILE A 141 -19.58 10.39 19.94
N ARG A 142 -19.95 11.68 19.94
CA ARG A 142 -20.59 12.36 21.07
C ARG A 142 -21.93 11.75 21.49
N ARG A 143 -22.73 11.26 20.53
CA ARG A 143 -24.07 10.70 20.78
C ARG A 143 -24.05 9.21 21.12
N THR A 144 -22.94 8.52 20.88
CA THR A 144 -22.83 7.09 21.13
C THR A 144 -22.87 6.81 22.64
N ARG A 145 -23.82 5.99 23.07
CA ARG A 145 -23.93 5.58 24.49
C ARG A 145 -22.80 4.64 24.86
N GLY A 146 -22.29 4.74 26.09
CA GLY A 146 -21.19 3.90 26.58
C GLY A 146 -19.82 4.27 26.01
N MET A 147 -19.69 5.44 25.36
CA MET A 147 -18.41 5.93 24.85
C MET A 147 -17.44 6.21 26.00
N THR A 148 -16.29 5.53 26.00
CA THR A 148 -15.21 5.80 26.96
C THR A 148 -14.30 6.92 26.45
N PRO A 149 -13.61 7.66 27.33
CA PRO A 149 -12.65 8.68 26.92
C PRO A 149 -11.54 8.13 26.01
N ALA A 150 -11.02 6.93 26.33
CA ALA A 150 -9.98 6.28 25.53
C ALA A 150 -10.49 5.88 24.13
N TYR A 151 -11.72 5.36 24.04
CA TYR A 151 -12.29 5.00 22.75
C TYR A 151 -12.63 6.24 21.90
N ALA A 152 -13.16 7.29 22.52
CA ALA A 152 -13.41 8.57 21.84
C ALA A 152 -12.10 9.18 21.32
N ALA A 153 -11.02 9.11 22.10
CA ALA A 153 -9.70 9.58 21.71
C ALA A 153 -9.15 8.79 20.51
N ALA A 154 -9.27 7.46 20.52
CA ALA A 154 -8.88 6.62 19.39
C ALA A 154 -9.68 6.92 18.11
N LEU A 155 -11.00 7.12 18.22
CA LEU A 155 -11.83 7.51 17.07
C LEU A 155 -11.49 8.92 16.55
N ARG A 156 -11.15 9.86 17.44
CA ARG A 156 -10.66 11.20 17.04
C ARG A 156 -9.29 11.13 16.37
N ALA A 157 -8.41 10.22 16.80
CA ALA A 157 -7.13 9.96 16.12
C ALA A 157 -7.36 9.41 14.70
N ASP A 158 -8.33 8.51 14.51
CA ASP A 158 -8.71 8.00 13.19
C ASP A 158 -9.26 9.09 12.27
N ILE A 159 -10.05 10.03 12.81
CA ILE A 159 -10.50 11.22 12.07
C ILE A 159 -9.31 12.09 11.66
N ALA A 160 -8.33 12.30 12.55
CA ALA A 160 -7.14 13.09 12.23
C ALA A 160 -6.30 12.47 11.10
N ILE A 161 -6.17 11.14 11.07
CA ILE A 161 -5.53 10.41 9.96
C ILE A 161 -6.31 10.61 8.65
N ALA A 162 -7.64 10.56 8.69
CA ALA A 162 -8.45 10.79 7.51
C ALA A 162 -8.32 12.23 6.98
N LEU A 163 -8.24 13.23 7.88
CA LEU A 163 -7.95 14.63 7.51
C LEU A 163 -6.59 14.76 6.82
N PHE A 164 -5.55 14.14 7.37
CA PHE A 164 -4.22 14.14 6.76
C PHE A 164 -4.22 13.50 5.36
N ARG A 165 -4.86 12.33 5.21
CA ARG A 165 -4.96 11.64 3.91
C ARG A 165 -5.74 12.43 2.84
N ARG A 166 -6.51 13.44 3.26
CA ARG A 166 -7.21 14.37 2.38
C ARG A 166 -6.43 15.66 2.09
N GLY A 167 -5.20 15.78 2.60
CA GLY A 167 -4.35 16.97 2.47
C GLY A 167 -4.73 18.11 3.42
N GLU A 168 -5.57 17.87 4.43
CA GLU A 168 -5.97 18.89 5.41
C GLU A 168 -5.00 18.94 6.60
N ASP A 169 -3.70 19.08 6.32
CA ASP A 169 -2.62 18.90 7.29
C ASP A 169 -2.76 19.83 8.50
N ALA A 170 -3.19 21.08 8.31
CA ALA A 170 -3.42 22.01 9.42
C ALA A 170 -4.54 21.54 10.37
N ALA A 171 -5.61 20.95 9.83
CA ALA A 171 -6.72 20.43 10.63
C ALA A 171 -6.32 19.11 11.32
N ALA A 172 -5.63 18.24 10.59
CA ALA A 172 -5.08 17.00 11.11
C ALA A 172 -4.12 17.27 12.27
N PHE A 173 -3.15 18.18 12.08
CA PHE A 173 -2.18 18.55 13.10
C PHE A 173 -2.84 19.07 14.38
N ARG A 174 -3.81 20.00 14.26
CA ARG A 174 -4.53 20.53 15.43
C ARG A 174 -5.25 19.43 16.20
N MET A 175 -6.03 18.60 15.50
CA MET A 175 -6.83 17.54 16.12
C MET A 175 -5.94 16.47 16.75
N ALA A 176 -4.95 15.98 16.01
CA ALA A 176 -4.01 14.97 16.47
C ALA A 176 -3.22 15.45 17.69
N SER A 177 -2.73 16.70 17.66
CA SER A 177 -2.00 17.30 18.78
C SER A 177 -2.88 17.49 20.03
N GLU A 178 -4.15 17.84 19.87
CA GLU A 178 -5.10 17.93 20.98
C GLU A 178 -5.31 16.55 21.64
N VAL A 179 -5.53 15.52 20.83
CA VAL A 179 -5.76 14.14 21.31
C VAL A 179 -4.50 13.59 21.98
N ALA A 180 -3.33 13.78 21.39
CA ALA A 180 -2.05 13.32 21.93
C ALA A 180 -1.74 13.97 23.29
N ARG A 181 -1.93 15.29 23.43
CA ARG A 181 -1.75 16.00 24.72
C ARG A 181 -2.76 15.57 25.78
N GLY A 182 -3.95 15.12 25.38
CA GLY A 182 -4.96 14.63 26.30
C GLY A 182 -4.60 13.30 26.99
N GLY A 183 -3.64 12.54 26.48
CA GLY A 183 -3.14 11.30 27.08
C GLY A 183 -4.16 10.15 27.12
N GLN A 184 -5.33 10.31 26.50
CA GLN A 184 -6.40 9.31 26.47
C GLN A 184 -6.24 8.29 25.33
N ASP A 185 -5.55 8.67 24.24
CA ASP A 185 -5.22 7.76 23.15
C ASP A 185 -3.97 6.93 23.49
N ARG A 186 -4.17 5.67 23.88
CA ARG A 186 -3.07 4.73 24.13
C ARG A 186 -2.56 4.03 22.86
N THR A 187 -3.20 4.25 21.71
CA THR A 187 -2.82 3.58 20.46
C THR A 187 -1.62 4.22 19.78
N GLY A 188 -1.21 5.42 20.22
CA GLY A 188 -0.12 6.20 19.61
C GLY A 188 -0.47 6.81 18.25
N ARG A 189 -1.67 6.55 17.71
CA ARG A 189 -2.11 7.01 16.38
C ARG A 189 -2.24 8.54 16.34
N ALA A 190 -2.66 9.17 17.43
CA ALA A 190 -2.72 10.63 17.52
C ALA A 190 -1.32 11.27 17.46
N ALA A 191 -0.34 10.73 18.18
CA ALA A 191 1.02 11.24 18.15
C ALA A 191 1.65 11.06 16.75
N PHE A 192 1.43 9.89 16.13
CA PHE A 192 1.87 9.61 14.77
C PHE A 192 1.25 10.58 13.75
N ALA A 193 -0.07 10.79 13.78
CA ALA A 193 -0.75 11.71 12.88
C ALA A 193 -0.30 13.17 13.09
N ALA A 194 -0.02 13.57 14.33
CA ALA A 194 0.52 14.89 14.63
C ALA A 194 1.92 15.08 14.02
N GLY A 195 2.80 14.09 14.15
CA GLY A 195 4.15 14.13 13.56
C GLY A 195 4.11 14.22 12.02
N LEU A 196 3.29 13.38 11.37
CA LEU A 196 3.14 13.41 9.90
C LEU A 196 2.58 14.74 9.40
N ALA A 197 1.53 15.25 10.06
CA ALA A 197 0.93 16.53 9.68
C ALA A 197 1.89 17.70 9.96
N ALA A 198 2.69 17.65 11.04
CA ALA A 198 3.73 18.65 11.30
C ALA A 198 4.80 18.67 10.20
N TRP A 199 5.22 17.48 9.74
CA TRP A 199 6.16 17.34 8.64
C TRP A 199 5.60 17.91 7.33
N GLY A 200 4.33 17.58 6.99
CA GLY A 200 3.64 18.14 5.81
C GLY A 200 3.52 19.67 5.84
N LEU A 201 3.40 20.26 7.03
CA LEU A 201 3.36 21.72 7.24
C LEU A 201 4.75 22.39 7.25
N GLY A 202 5.85 21.65 7.02
CA GLY A 202 7.22 22.17 7.11
C GLY A 202 7.66 22.51 8.54
N ARG A 203 6.96 22.01 9.57
CA ARG A 203 7.23 22.26 10.99
C ARG A 203 8.07 21.13 11.58
N HIS A 204 9.27 20.96 11.03
CA HIS A 204 10.16 19.84 11.38
C HIS A 204 10.55 19.82 12.87
N GLU A 205 10.59 20.98 13.54
CA GLU A 205 10.91 21.08 14.97
C GLU A 205 9.84 20.46 15.89
N VAL A 206 8.59 20.34 15.42
CA VAL A 206 7.46 19.79 16.20
C VAL A 206 7.18 18.32 15.86
N ALA A 207 7.94 17.74 14.93
CA ALA A 207 7.74 16.38 14.43
C ALA A 207 8.52 15.31 15.22
N MET A 208 9.37 15.71 16.18
CA MET A 208 10.14 14.79 17.00
C MET A 208 9.35 14.39 18.26
N PRO A 209 9.24 13.08 18.58
CA PRO A 209 8.57 12.60 19.78
C PRO A 209 9.33 12.89 21.08
#